data_AF-V6AR19-F1
#
_entry.id   AF-V6AR19-F1
#
_cell.length_a   1.000
_cell.length_b   1.000
_cell.length_c   1.000
_cell.angle_alpha   90.00
_cell.angle_beta   90.00
_cell.angle_gamma   90.00
#
_symmetry.space_group_name_H-M   'P 1'
#
loop_
_entity.id
_entity.type
_entity.pdbx_description
1 polymer ?
#
loop_
_entity_poly.entity_id
_entity_poly.type
_entity_poly.pdbx_seq_one_letter_code
_entity_poly.pdbx_strand_id
1 'polypeptide(L)'
;MSMQSIPDFRNARIIDVARQGSTISGIAHRTGIPFPTVRRVVYAFENIGVIKATKIGKKVFVRVTNRNHPVVKSMVESAKWINSIIWDPDTFVARMFEKHNIDYALVGTSKIKYTKNESRNMVQVAVPNKFHSKAREIINEGFNGIGIRTTEDPRQTIGNASSVIYVKCFPVDDVNYTEQIVRMADSDEDVVIRISDKDTEKNAMQQGSREDMMFVPSENAV
;
A
#
# COMPACT_ATOMS: atom_id res chain seq x y z
N MET A 1 -18.99 -11.60 -1.95
CA MET A 1 -18.46 -10.51 -1.11
C MET A 1 -18.21 -9.31 -2.03
N SER A 2 -18.97 -8.22 -1.88
CA SER A 2 -18.89 -7.08 -2.79
C SER A 2 -17.55 -6.35 -2.65
N MET A 3 -16.88 -6.08 -3.78
CA MET A 3 -15.75 -5.15 -3.86
C MET A 3 -16.11 -3.84 -3.18
N GLN A 4 -15.48 -3.53 -2.05
CA GLN A 4 -15.49 -2.18 -1.50
C GLN A 4 -14.84 -1.27 -2.54
N SER A 5 -15.55 -0.22 -2.91
CA SER A 5 -15.20 0.60 -4.07
C SER A 5 -14.09 1.59 -3.68
N ILE A 6 -13.21 1.97 -4.63
CA ILE A 6 -12.19 3.03 -4.47
C ILE A 6 -12.69 4.31 -3.72
N PRO A 7 -13.94 4.76 -3.88
CA PRO A 7 -14.56 5.80 -3.05
C PRO A 7 -14.47 5.57 -1.53
N ASP A 8 -14.63 4.35 -1.05
CA ASP A 8 -14.73 4.02 0.38
C ASP A 8 -13.38 4.19 1.09
N PHE A 9 -12.27 3.91 0.40
CA PHE A 9 -10.93 4.00 0.97
C PHE A 9 -10.37 5.43 1.06
N ARG A 10 -10.64 6.26 0.05
CA ARG A 10 -10.30 7.69 0.12
C ARG A 10 -11.07 8.36 1.26
N ASN A 11 -12.33 7.98 1.41
CA ASN A 11 -13.16 8.42 2.52
C ASN A 11 -12.59 7.95 3.86
N ALA A 12 -12.19 6.69 3.97
CA ALA A 12 -11.58 6.11 5.16
C ALA A 12 -10.36 6.92 5.64
N ARG A 13 -9.43 7.24 4.74
CA ARG A 13 -8.24 8.05 5.07
C ARG A 13 -8.59 9.49 5.48
N ILE A 14 -9.59 10.10 4.85
CA ILE A 14 -10.07 11.43 5.23
C ILE A 14 -10.65 11.41 6.65
N ILE A 15 -11.45 10.39 6.98
CA ILE A 15 -12.04 10.21 8.31
C ILE A 15 -10.97 9.99 9.38
N ASP A 16 -9.99 9.12 9.13
CA ASP A 16 -8.93 8.83 10.11
C ASP A 16 -8.09 10.07 10.43
N VAL A 17 -7.69 10.86 9.42
CA VAL A 17 -6.97 12.13 9.65
C VAL A 17 -7.86 13.16 10.35
N ALA A 18 -9.14 13.24 10.00
CA ALA A 18 -10.10 14.16 10.64
C ALA A 18 -10.37 13.81 12.13
N ARG A 19 -10.11 12.57 12.56
CA ARG A 19 -10.31 12.13 13.96
C ARG A 19 -9.42 12.87 14.96
N GLN A 20 -8.21 13.21 14.52
CA GLN A 20 -7.22 13.95 15.31
C GLN A 20 -7.46 15.47 15.28
N GLY A 21 -8.39 15.95 14.45
CA GLY A 21 -8.58 17.37 14.16
C GLY A 21 -7.56 17.86 13.13
N SER A 22 -8.05 18.43 12.03
CA SER A 22 -7.20 18.99 10.97
C SER A 22 -7.95 20.07 10.19
N THR A 23 -7.33 20.70 9.20
CA THR A 23 -8.05 21.53 8.23
C THR A 23 -8.33 20.73 6.95
N ILE A 24 -9.29 21.15 6.11
CA ILE A 24 -9.50 20.52 4.78
C ILE A 24 -8.17 20.52 3.99
N SER A 25 -7.43 21.62 4.02
CA SER A 25 -6.10 21.71 3.39
C SER A 25 -5.07 20.78 4.03
N GLY A 26 -5.07 20.66 5.36
CA GLY A 26 -4.18 19.76 6.09
C GLY A 26 -4.48 18.29 5.81
N ILE A 27 -5.75 17.92 5.69
CA ILE A 27 -6.19 16.57 5.28
C ILE A 27 -5.72 16.30 3.85
N ALA A 28 -5.98 17.21 2.91
CA ALA A 28 -5.53 17.06 1.52
C ALA A 28 -4.01 16.87 1.43
N HIS A 29 -3.24 17.65 2.19
CA HIS A 29 -1.79 17.52 2.24
C HIS A 29 -1.33 16.16 2.81
N ARG A 30 -1.85 15.76 3.99
CA ARG A 30 -1.45 14.49 4.63
C ARG A 30 -1.86 13.24 3.87
N THR A 31 -3.00 13.30 3.18
CA THR A 31 -3.56 12.15 2.45
C THR A 31 -3.16 12.11 0.98
N GLY A 32 -2.63 13.20 0.41
CA GLY A 32 -2.42 13.35 -1.04
C GLY A 32 -3.73 13.43 -1.85
N ILE A 33 -4.89 13.42 -1.19
CA ILE A 33 -6.18 13.46 -1.88
C ILE A 33 -6.47 14.90 -2.36
N PRO A 34 -6.90 15.10 -3.62
CA PRO A 34 -7.16 16.43 -4.15
C PRO A 34 -8.14 17.22 -3.27
N PHE A 35 -7.84 18.49 -3.04
CA PHE A 35 -8.65 19.39 -2.19
C PHE A 35 -10.15 19.37 -2.52
N PRO A 36 -10.60 19.41 -3.79
CA PRO A 36 -12.02 19.32 -4.11
C PRO A 36 -12.67 18.00 -3.66
N THR A 37 -11.91 16.90 -3.72
CA THR A 37 -12.38 15.59 -3.25
C THR A 37 -12.50 15.58 -1.74
N VAL A 38 -11.48 16.04 -1.01
CA VAL A 38 -11.54 16.15 0.46
C VAL A 38 -12.71 17.02 0.89
N ARG A 39 -12.89 18.18 0.26
CA ARG A 39 -14.01 19.07 0.52
C ARG A 39 -15.35 18.37 0.35
N ARG A 40 -15.56 17.70 -0.79
CA ARG A 40 -16.81 16.96 -1.08
C ARG A 40 -17.10 15.91 -0.02
N VAL A 41 -16.10 15.13 0.36
CA VAL A 41 -16.23 14.05 1.33
C VAL A 41 -16.51 14.60 2.73
N VAL A 42 -15.77 15.61 3.18
CA VAL A 42 -15.98 16.26 4.49
C VAL A 42 -17.42 16.75 4.62
N TYR A 43 -17.97 17.43 3.61
CA TYR A 43 -19.35 17.91 3.65
C TYR A 43 -20.38 16.77 3.57
N ALA A 44 -20.11 15.69 2.83
CA ALA A 44 -20.98 14.52 2.83
C ALA A 44 -21.08 13.87 4.22
N PHE A 45 -19.95 13.77 4.93
CA PHE A 45 -19.91 13.24 6.30
C PHE A 45 -20.43 14.23 7.35
N GLU A 46 -20.36 15.54 7.09
CA GLU A 46 -21.02 16.55 7.92
C GLU A 46 -22.54 16.45 7.82
N ASN A 47 -23.08 16.23 6.62
CA ASN A 47 -24.53 16.08 6.41
C ASN A 47 -25.14 14.90 7.17
N ILE A 48 -24.37 13.86 7.44
CA ILE A 48 -24.80 12.70 8.26
C ILE A 48 -24.36 12.80 9.73
N GLY A 49 -23.87 13.97 10.17
CA GLY A 49 -23.52 14.25 11.57
C GLY A 49 -22.25 13.56 12.09
N VAL A 50 -21.44 12.98 11.19
CA VAL A 50 -20.21 12.26 11.54
C VAL A 50 -19.03 13.22 11.74
N ILE A 51 -18.98 14.27 10.92
CA ILE A 51 -17.96 15.32 10.98
C ILE A 51 -18.62 16.66 11.32
N LYS A 52 -17.86 17.55 11.96
CA LYS A 52 -18.15 18.99 12.00
C LYS A 52 -17.04 19.75 11.28
N ALA A 53 -17.42 20.54 10.30
CA ALA A 53 -16.55 21.53 9.67
C ALA A 53 -16.80 22.90 10.30
N THR A 54 -15.74 23.66 10.59
CA THR A 54 -15.84 24.99 11.18
C THR A 54 -14.88 25.93 10.49
N LYS A 55 -15.43 26.98 9.86
CA LYS A 55 -14.64 28.00 9.19
C LYS A 55 -14.10 28.99 10.22
N ILE A 56 -12.78 29.15 10.29
CA ILE A 56 -12.10 30.14 11.11
C ILE A 56 -11.15 30.91 10.20
N GLY A 57 -11.50 32.17 9.91
CA GLY A 57 -10.82 32.99 8.90
C GLY A 57 -10.84 32.33 7.52
N LYS A 58 -9.66 32.13 6.92
CA LYS A 58 -9.49 31.48 5.61
C LYS A 58 -9.40 29.94 5.69
N LYS A 59 -9.41 29.35 6.89
CA LYS A 59 -9.23 27.91 7.10
C LYS A 59 -10.57 27.25 7.47
N VAL A 60 -10.77 26.02 7.02
CA VAL A 60 -11.89 25.17 7.44
C VAL A 60 -11.33 24.03 8.26
N PHE A 61 -11.59 24.06 9.56
CA PHE A 61 -11.23 23.02 10.52
C PHE A 61 -12.26 21.90 10.46
N VAL A 62 -11.81 20.67 10.60
CA VAL A 62 -12.57 19.44 10.43
C VAL A 62 -12.27 18.56 11.62
N ARG A 63 -13.32 18.09 12.30
CA ARG A 63 -13.21 17.12 13.39
C ARG A 63 -14.32 16.08 13.29
N VAL A 64 -14.01 14.84 13.63
CA VAL A 64 -15.04 13.80 13.84
C VAL A 64 -15.79 14.12 15.14
N THR A 65 -17.11 14.25 15.08
CA THR A 65 -17.98 14.58 16.22
C THR A 65 -18.44 13.34 16.97
N ASN A 66 -18.81 12.28 16.25
CA ASN A 66 -19.21 11.01 16.83
C ASN A 66 -18.19 9.92 16.48
N ARG A 67 -17.17 9.77 17.33
CA ARG A 67 -16.10 8.78 17.13
C ARG A 67 -16.59 7.33 17.18
N ASN A 68 -17.71 7.09 17.85
CA ASN A 68 -18.31 5.76 18.01
C ASN A 68 -19.34 5.43 16.93
N HIS A 69 -19.57 6.33 15.97
CA HIS A 69 -20.48 6.06 14.87
C HIS A 69 -20.02 4.84 14.07
N PRO A 70 -20.90 3.87 13.74
CA PRO A 70 -20.49 2.62 13.06
C PRO A 70 -19.69 2.86 11.77
N VAL A 71 -20.10 3.87 10.99
CA VAL A 71 -19.37 4.27 9.77
C VAL A 71 -17.96 4.79 10.09
N VAL A 72 -17.77 5.57 11.16
CA VAL A 72 -16.43 6.03 11.55
C VAL A 72 -15.57 4.85 11.97
N LYS A 73 -16.11 3.95 12.78
CA LYS A 73 -15.39 2.76 13.21
C LYS A 73 -14.95 1.93 12.00
N SER A 74 -15.88 1.62 11.08
CA SER A 74 -15.57 0.90 9.86
C SER A 74 -14.49 1.59 9.01
N MET A 75 -14.61 2.90 8.82
CA MET A 75 -13.67 3.69 8.02
C MET A 75 -12.28 3.76 8.66
N VAL A 76 -12.19 3.87 9.99
CA VAL A 76 -10.91 3.86 10.71
C VAL A 76 -10.25 2.49 10.61
N GLU A 77 -11.00 1.40 10.79
CA GLU A 77 -10.47 0.05 10.64
C GLU A 77 -10.00 -0.21 9.20
N SER A 78 -10.76 0.21 8.18
CA SER A 78 -10.30 0.16 6.79
C SER A 78 -9.03 0.97 6.55
N ALA A 79 -8.90 2.16 7.15
CA ALA A 79 -7.70 2.98 7.02
C ALA A 79 -6.47 2.34 7.69
N LYS A 80 -6.64 1.74 8.87
CA LYS A 80 -5.57 0.98 9.55
C LYS A 80 -5.11 -0.21 8.73
N TRP A 81 -6.05 -1.01 8.24
CA TRP A 81 -5.75 -2.16 7.38
C TRP A 81 -5.00 -1.75 6.10
N ILE A 82 -5.35 -0.63 5.47
CA ILE A 82 -4.58 -0.11 4.33
C ILE A 82 -3.18 0.34 4.75
N ASN A 83 -3.06 1.01 5.89
CA ASN A 83 -1.76 1.42 6.40
C ASN A 83 -0.89 0.18 6.65
N SER A 84 -1.44 -0.92 7.19
CA SER A 84 -0.68 -2.15 7.39
C SER A 84 -0.12 -2.68 6.07
N ILE A 85 -0.89 -2.64 4.98
CA ILE A 85 -0.41 -3.00 3.63
C ILE A 85 0.70 -2.05 3.14
N ILE A 86 0.60 -0.76 3.47
CA ILE A 86 1.66 0.20 3.12
C ILE A 86 2.93 -0.05 3.96
N TRP A 87 2.80 -0.45 5.23
CA TRP A 87 3.95 -0.72 6.09
C TRP A 87 4.59 -2.09 5.84
N ASP A 88 3.80 -3.06 5.37
CA ASP A 88 4.16 -4.47 5.20
C ASP A 88 3.64 -5.02 3.85
N PRO A 89 4.11 -4.47 2.72
CA PRO A 89 3.57 -4.78 1.40
C PRO A 89 3.98 -6.17 0.88
N ASP A 90 5.08 -6.72 1.39
CA ASP A 90 5.59 -8.06 1.12
C ASP A 90 4.63 -9.15 1.59
N THR A 91 4.14 -9.07 2.83
CA THR A 91 3.14 -10.01 3.34
C THR A 91 1.84 -9.94 2.54
N PHE A 92 1.46 -8.75 2.06
CA PHE A 92 0.30 -8.60 1.18
C PHE A 92 0.51 -9.23 -0.20
N VAL A 93 1.69 -9.03 -0.81
CA VAL A 93 2.05 -9.66 -2.10
C VAL A 93 2.10 -11.18 -1.97
N ALA A 94 2.70 -11.70 -0.90
CA ALA A 94 2.75 -13.12 -0.58
C ALA A 94 1.35 -13.73 -0.58
N ARG A 95 0.43 -13.15 0.20
CA ARG A 95 -0.96 -13.59 0.29
C ARG A 95 -1.68 -13.59 -1.06
N MET A 96 -1.43 -12.58 -1.91
CA MET A 96 -2.02 -12.53 -3.26
C MET A 96 -1.53 -13.70 -4.12
N PHE A 97 -0.24 -14.01 -4.09
CA PHE A 97 0.29 -15.12 -4.88
C PHE A 97 -0.19 -16.48 -4.37
N GLU A 98 -0.24 -16.69 -3.06
CA GLU A 98 -0.78 -17.92 -2.47
C GLU A 98 -2.24 -18.14 -2.89
N LYS A 99 -3.08 -17.12 -2.75
CA LYS A 99 -4.50 -17.19 -3.13
C LYS A 99 -4.70 -17.59 -4.60
N HIS A 100 -3.76 -17.23 -5.47
CA HIS A 100 -3.83 -17.47 -6.91
C HIS A 100 -2.97 -18.66 -7.38
N ASN A 101 -2.39 -19.43 -6.44
CA ASN A 101 -1.49 -20.55 -6.68
C ASN A 101 -0.34 -20.18 -7.63
N ILE A 102 0.29 -19.03 -7.38
CA ILE A 102 1.49 -18.59 -8.09
C ILE A 102 2.68 -18.89 -7.19
N ASP A 103 3.63 -19.65 -7.72
CA ASP A 103 4.90 -19.88 -7.05
C ASP A 103 5.76 -18.61 -7.12
N TYR A 104 6.46 -18.29 -6.04
CA TYR A 104 7.23 -17.06 -5.93
C TYR A 104 8.30 -17.14 -4.85
N ALA A 105 9.27 -16.24 -4.93
CA ALA A 105 10.18 -15.96 -3.82
C ALA A 105 10.46 -14.45 -3.73
N LEU A 106 10.44 -13.88 -2.52
CA LEU A 106 10.87 -12.52 -2.27
C LEU A 106 12.38 -12.43 -2.46
N VAL A 107 12.80 -11.55 -3.36
CA VAL A 107 14.21 -11.31 -3.70
C VAL A 107 14.76 -10.11 -2.94
N GLY A 108 13.91 -9.12 -2.68
CA GLY A 108 14.30 -7.92 -1.97
C GLY A 108 13.09 -7.13 -1.52
N THR A 109 13.18 -6.54 -0.33
CA THR A 109 12.21 -5.56 0.14
C THR A 109 12.96 -4.34 0.63
N SER A 110 12.45 -3.15 0.31
CA SER A 110 12.93 -1.93 0.94
C SER A 110 11.84 -1.32 1.80
N LYS A 111 12.15 -1.14 3.08
CA LYS A 111 11.33 -0.36 4.00
C LYS A 111 11.14 1.07 3.49
N ILE A 112 10.00 1.66 3.84
CA ILE A 112 9.56 3.01 3.42
C ILE A 112 10.72 4.00 3.32
N LYS A 113 11.00 4.48 2.10
CA LYS A 113 11.83 5.66 1.86
C LYS A 113 10.93 6.83 1.51
N TYR A 114 11.12 7.96 2.18
CA TYR A 114 10.47 9.21 1.78
C TYR A 114 11.30 9.84 0.67
N THR A 115 10.75 9.91 -0.54
CA THR A 115 11.44 10.54 -1.69
C THR A 115 10.45 11.44 -2.40
N LYS A 116 10.82 12.70 -2.66
CA LYS A 116 9.97 13.69 -3.35
C LYS A 116 8.56 13.83 -2.74
N ASN A 117 8.45 13.80 -1.41
CA ASN A 117 7.18 13.86 -0.64
C ASN A 117 6.24 12.64 -0.82
N GLU A 118 6.75 11.52 -1.32
CA GLU A 118 6.01 10.25 -1.43
C GLU A 118 6.61 9.21 -0.47
N SER A 119 5.75 8.48 0.24
CA SER A 119 6.15 7.27 0.95
C SER A 119 6.31 6.14 -0.06
N ARG A 120 7.52 5.62 -0.23
CA ARG A 120 7.86 4.62 -1.24
C ARG A 120 8.27 3.31 -0.60
N ASN A 121 7.56 2.23 -0.93
CA ASN A 121 7.99 0.87 -0.62
C ASN A 121 8.32 0.12 -1.88
N MET A 122 9.23 -0.85 -1.80
CA MET A 122 9.45 -1.77 -2.90
C MET A 122 9.40 -3.22 -2.42
N VAL A 123 8.75 -4.05 -3.23
CA VAL A 123 8.71 -5.50 -3.12
C VAL A 123 9.23 -6.07 -4.43
N GLN A 124 10.28 -6.86 -4.37
CA GLN A 124 10.86 -7.57 -5.51
C GLN A 124 10.60 -9.06 -5.33
N VAL A 125 10.03 -9.70 -6.35
CA VAL A 125 9.63 -11.10 -6.32
C VAL A 125 10.14 -11.82 -7.56
N ALA A 126 10.77 -12.97 -7.38
CA ALA A 126 11.03 -13.92 -8.44
C ALA A 126 9.76 -14.75 -8.65
N VAL A 127 9.36 -14.93 -9.91
CA VAL A 127 8.20 -15.75 -10.30
C VAL A 127 8.57 -16.61 -11.50
N PRO A 128 8.00 -17.81 -11.66
CA PRO A 128 8.28 -18.64 -12.83
C PRO A 128 7.91 -17.89 -14.12
N ASN A 129 8.74 -18.02 -15.15
CA ASN A 129 8.57 -17.38 -16.46
C ASN A 129 7.14 -17.51 -17.00
N LYS A 130 6.55 -18.71 -16.89
CA LYS A 130 5.18 -19.03 -17.32
C LYS A 130 4.08 -18.25 -16.59
N PHE A 131 4.33 -17.76 -15.38
CA PHE A 131 3.35 -17.04 -14.55
C PHE A 131 3.60 -15.54 -14.47
N HIS A 132 4.69 -15.04 -15.07
CA HIS A 132 5.08 -13.64 -14.97
C HIS A 132 3.95 -12.67 -15.35
N SER A 133 3.31 -12.85 -16.51
CA SER A 133 2.22 -11.96 -16.94
C SER A 133 1.03 -11.98 -15.97
N LYS A 134 0.66 -13.19 -15.50
CA LYS A 134 -0.45 -13.38 -14.56
C LYS A 134 -0.14 -12.76 -13.19
N ALA A 135 1.09 -12.90 -12.70
CA ALA A 135 1.54 -12.31 -11.44
C ALA A 135 1.41 -10.78 -11.46
N ARG A 136 1.85 -10.15 -12.56
CA ARG A 136 1.72 -8.70 -12.77
C ARG A 136 0.26 -8.23 -12.77
N GLU A 137 -0.62 -8.98 -13.43
CA GLU A 137 -2.05 -8.68 -13.48
C GLU A 137 -2.66 -8.73 -12.07
N ILE A 138 -2.42 -9.80 -11.32
CA ILE A 138 -2.94 -9.97 -9.95
C ILE A 138 -2.47 -8.86 -9.02
N ILE A 139 -1.19 -8.48 -9.08
CA ILE A 139 -0.66 -7.37 -8.29
C ILE A 139 -1.39 -6.07 -8.65
N ASN A 140 -1.48 -5.76 -9.95
CA ASN A 140 -2.13 -4.53 -10.39
C ASN A 140 -3.60 -4.50 -9.97
N GLU A 141 -4.34 -5.60 -10.12
CA GLU A 141 -5.73 -5.70 -9.69
C GLU A 141 -5.88 -5.59 -8.16
N GLY A 142 -5.04 -6.29 -7.41
CA GLY A 142 -5.08 -6.33 -5.94
C GLY A 142 -4.85 -4.96 -5.31
N PHE A 143 -3.82 -4.24 -5.76
CA PHE A 143 -3.53 -2.89 -5.26
C PHE A 143 -4.51 -1.83 -5.80
N ASN A 144 -4.91 -1.90 -7.08
CA ASN A 144 -5.92 -0.99 -7.62
C ASN A 144 -7.26 -1.13 -6.89
N GLY A 145 -7.64 -2.37 -6.52
CA GLY A 145 -8.86 -2.67 -5.78
C GLY A 145 -8.95 -1.94 -4.44
N ILE A 146 -7.81 -1.66 -3.79
CA ILE A 146 -7.72 -0.97 -2.50
C ILE A 146 -7.30 0.50 -2.63
N GLY A 147 -7.17 1.01 -3.86
CA GLY A 147 -6.83 2.40 -4.14
C GLY A 147 -5.36 2.78 -3.90
N ILE A 148 -4.47 1.79 -3.80
CA ILE A 148 -3.01 1.99 -3.81
C ILE A 148 -2.52 1.88 -5.25
N ARG A 149 -1.67 2.81 -5.67
CA ARG A 149 -1.06 2.75 -7.01
C ARG A 149 0.23 1.96 -6.96
N THR A 150 0.40 1.06 -7.91
CA THR A 150 1.62 0.27 -8.12
C THR A 150 2.32 0.68 -9.41
N THR A 151 3.63 0.48 -9.43
CA THR A 151 4.43 0.55 -10.65
C THR A 151 5.66 -0.36 -10.52
N GLU A 152 6.21 -0.76 -11.66
CA GLU A 152 7.46 -1.51 -11.74
C GLU A 152 8.68 -0.62 -11.99
N ASP A 153 8.51 0.66 -12.36
CA ASP A 153 9.63 1.58 -12.55
C ASP A 153 9.85 2.40 -11.27
N PRO A 154 10.97 2.19 -10.53
CA PRO A 154 11.26 2.92 -9.29
C PRO A 154 11.39 4.45 -9.47
N ARG A 155 11.58 4.93 -10.71
CA ARG A 155 11.69 6.35 -11.06
C ARG A 155 10.33 6.98 -11.33
N GLN A 156 9.31 6.18 -11.64
CA GLN A 156 7.99 6.70 -11.94
C GLN A 156 7.37 7.31 -10.67
N THR A 157 7.09 8.62 -10.74
CA THR A 157 6.20 9.32 -9.81
C THR A 157 4.79 9.20 -10.32
N ILE A 158 3.84 8.74 -9.48
CA ILE A 158 2.45 8.57 -9.90
C ILE A 158 1.58 9.75 -9.46
N GLY A 159 2.08 10.98 -9.67
CA GLY A 159 1.38 12.23 -9.38
C GLY A 159 1.16 12.47 -7.88
N ASN A 160 -0.03 12.95 -7.48
CA ASN A 160 -0.38 13.29 -6.08
C ASN A 160 -0.55 12.07 -5.15
N ALA A 161 0.12 10.94 -5.39
CA ALA A 161 0.03 9.77 -4.52
C ALA A 161 0.78 10.05 -3.20
N SER A 162 0.13 9.86 -2.05
CA SER A 162 0.81 9.96 -0.74
C SER A 162 1.65 8.73 -0.41
N SER A 163 1.35 7.59 -1.04
CA SER A 163 2.08 6.34 -0.90
C SER A 163 2.10 5.59 -2.22
N VAL A 164 3.28 5.10 -2.62
CA VAL A 164 3.51 4.30 -3.83
C VAL A 164 4.19 3.00 -3.41
N ILE A 165 3.66 1.87 -3.87
CA ILE A 165 4.27 0.57 -3.66
C ILE A 165 4.80 0.08 -5.01
N TYR A 166 6.11 -0.02 -5.11
CA TYR A 166 6.79 -0.58 -6.25
C TYR A 166 6.77 -2.09 -6.11
N VAL A 167 6.18 -2.81 -7.06
CA VAL A 167 6.19 -4.27 -7.02
C VAL A 167 6.78 -4.77 -8.32
N LYS A 168 7.97 -5.36 -8.25
CA LYS A 168 8.72 -5.84 -9.40
C LYS A 168 8.72 -7.34 -9.42
N CYS A 169 8.17 -7.92 -10.49
CA CYS A 169 8.25 -9.35 -10.76
C CYS A 169 9.44 -9.62 -11.68
N PHE A 170 10.35 -10.48 -11.25
CA PHE A 170 11.46 -11.00 -12.04
C PHE A 170 11.09 -12.38 -12.56
N PRO A 171 11.04 -12.58 -13.89
CA PRO A 171 10.73 -13.87 -14.47
C PRO A 171 11.98 -14.77 -14.43
N VAL A 172 11.89 -15.92 -13.77
CA VAL A 172 12.98 -16.92 -13.65
C VAL A 172 12.51 -18.30 -14.11
N ASP A 173 13.43 -19.18 -14.48
CA ASP A 173 13.08 -20.55 -14.89
C ASP A 173 12.62 -21.40 -13.70
N ASP A 174 13.42 -21.42 -12.64
CA ASP A 174 13.14 -22.12 -11.39
C ASP A 174 13.18 -21.16 -10.21
N VAL A 175 12.27 -21.36 -9.26
CA VAL A 175 12.16 -20.55 -8.03
C VAL A 175 12.49 -21.45 -6.84
N ASN A 176 13.60 -21.16 -6.17
CA ASN A 176 14.00 -21.83 -4.94
C ASN A 176 13.96 -20.85 -3.76
N TYR A 177 13.52 -21.33 -2.61
CA TYR A 177 13.27 -20.48 -1.44
C TYR A 177 13.34 -21.24 -0.12
N THR A 178 13.44 -20.46 0.95
CA THR A 178 13.13 -20.89 2.31
C THR A 178 11.81 -20.25 2.74
N GLU A 179 10.98 -21.02 3.45
CA GLU A 179 9.72 -20.49 4.00
C GLU A 179 9.94 -19.89 5.39
N GLN A 180 9.29 -18.77 5.64
CA GLN A 180 9.19 -18.12 6.93
C GLN A 180 7.74 -17.79 7.22
N ILE A 181 7.25 -18.13 8.41
CA ILE A 181 5.91 -17.74 8.85
C ILE A 181 6.00 -16.38 9.52
N VAL A 182 5.20 -15.43 9.04
CA VAL A 182 5.13 -14.07 9.58
C VAL A 182 3.69 -13.75 9.96
N ARG A 183 3.51 -13.18 11.15
CA ARG A 183 2.21 -12.69 11.62
C ARG A 183 2.00 -11.27 11.11
N MET A 184 0.87 -11.03 10.44
CA MET A 184 0.52 -9.70 9.95
C MET A 184 0.33 -8.70 11.10
N ALA A 185 0.90 -7.49 10.97
CA ALA A 185 0.95 -6.49 12.05
C ALA A 185 -0.41 -6.11 12.66
N ASP A 186 -1.50 -6.23 11.89
CA ASP A 186 -2.87 -5.88 12.31
C ASP A 186 -3.87 -7.05 12.08
N SER A 187 -3.39 -8.30 12.05
CA SER A 187 -4.24 -9.48 11.91
C SER A 187 -3.71 -10.66 12.74
N ASP A 188 -4.62 -11.55 13.17
CA ASP A 188 -4.28 -12.84 13.80
C ASP A 188 -3.98 -13.93 12.76
N GLU A 189 -3.79 -13.54 11.50
CA GLU A 189 -3.49 -14.41 10.37
C GLU A 189 -1.97 -14.56 10.20
N ASP A 190 -1.53 -15.82 10.19
CA ASP A 190 -0.17 -16.20 9.80
C ASP A 190 -0.10 -16.32 8.28
N VAL A 191 0.94 -15.72 7.69
CA VAL A 191 1.21 -15.75 6.25
C VAL A 191 2.57 -16.40 6.02
N VAL A 192 2.65 -17.30 5.04
CA VAL A 192 3.92 -17.90 4.65
C VAL A 192 4.60 -16.97 3.65
N ILE A 193 5.80 -16.55 4.00
CA ILE A 193 6.66 -15.76 3.13
C ILE A 193 7.77 -16.67 2.61
N ARG A 194 7.94 -16.71 1.30
CA ARG A 194 9.00 -17.44 0.60
C ARG A 194 10.15 -16.48 0.36
N ILE A 195 11.30 -16.69 0.98
CA ILE A 195 12.51 -15.87 0.81
C ILE A 195 13.42 -16.58 -0.18
N SER A 196 13.85 -15.90 -1.24
CA SER A 196 14.67 -16.51 -2.29
C SER A 196 16.00 -16.99 -1.74
N ASP A 197 16.47 -18.12 -2.26
CA ASP A 197 17.86 -18.52 -2.08
C ASP A 197 18.81 -17.68 -2.97
N LYS A 198 20.11 -17.90 -2.81
CA LYS A 198 21.15 -17.15 -3.53
C LYS A 198 21.08 -17.32 -5.05
N ASP A 199 20.71 -18.50 -5.53
CA ASP A 199 20.67 -18.78 -6.97
C ASP A 199 19.45 -18.10 -7.62
N THR A 200 18.29 -18.17 -6.97
CA THR A 200 17.07 -17.48 -7.42
C THR A 200 17.24 -15.98 -7.38
N GLU A 201 17.84 -15.44 -6.31
CA GLU A 201 18.17 -14.02 -6.20
C GLU A 201 19.11 -13.58 -7.33
N LYS A 202 20.20 -14.31 -7.55
CA LYS A 202 21.16 -14.02 -8.62
C LYS A 202 20.50 -14.04 -9.99
N ASN A 203 19.67 -15.02 -10.28
CA ASN A 203 18.97 -15.14 -11.56
C ASN A 203 17.97 -14.00 -11.78
N ALA A 204 17.24 -13.62 -10.73
CA ALA A 204 16.35 -12.45 -10.77
C ALA A 204 17.15 -11.15 -11.00
N MET A 205 18.26 -10.97 -10.30
CA MET A 205 19.07 -9.74 -10.34
C MET A 205 19.86 -9.56 -11.63
N GLN A 206 20.15 -10.62 -12.39
CA GLN A 206 20.70 -10.49 -13.75
C GLN A 206 19.80 -9.68 -14.69
N GLN A 207 18.50 -9.64 -14.40
CA GLN A 207 17.52 -8.87 -15.15
C GLN A 207 17.18 -7.53 -14.49
N GLY A 208 17.80 -7.23 -13.33
CA GLY A 208 17.59 -6.01 -12.56
C GLY A 208 18.31 -4.81 -13.16
N SER A 209 17.66 -3.65 -13.08
CA SER A 209 18.32 -2.36 -13.33
C SER A 209 19.24 -1.98 -12.17
N ARG A 210 20.14 -1.01 -12.39
CA ARG A 210 20.97 -0.45 -11.31
C ARG A 210 20.12 0.11 -10.17
N GLU A 211 18.97 0.67 -10.50
CA GLU A 211 18.01 1.22 -9.56
C GLU A 211 17.33 0.12 -8.74
N ASP A 212 17.00 -1.02 -9.35
CA ASP A 212 16.45 -2.19 -8.66
C ASP A 212 17.44 -2.72 -7.59
N MET A 213 18.74 -2.62 -7.86
CA MET A 213 19.81 -3.04 -6.94
C MET A 213 20.02 -2.10 -5.74
N MET A 214 19.51 -0.86 -5.76
CA MET A 214 19.66 0.10 -4.62
C MET A 214 18.82 -0.25 -3.39
N PHE A 215 18.07 -1.34 -3.47
CA PHE A 215 17.03 -1.72 -2.52
C PHE A 215 17.10 -3.17 -2.08
N VAL A 216 17.97 -3.97 -2.71
CA VAL A 216 18.41 -5.25 -2.15
C VAL A 216 19.20 -4.92 -0.88
N PRO A 217 18.88 -5.52 0.28
CA PRO A 217 19.68 -5.32 1.48
C PRO A 217 21.12 -5.72 1.17
N SER A 218 22.06 -4.77 1.16
CA SER A 218 23.47 -5.12 1.02
C SER A 218 23.84 -6.09 2.14
N GLU A 219 24.50 -7.22 1.83
CA GLU A 219 24.98 -8.22 2.81
C GLU A 219 25.91 -7.63 3.91
N ASN A 220 26.14 -6.31 3.96
CA ASN A 220 27.00 -5.59 4.91
C ASN A 220 26.33 -4.40 5.63
N ALA A 221 25.03 -4.45 5.93
CA ALA A 221 24.42 -3.51 6.87
C ALA A 221 24.33 -4.14 8.27
N VAL A 222 25.48 -4.22 8.95
CA VAL A 222 25.58 -4.38 10.41
C VAL A 222 25.55 -2.99 11.04
#